data_AF-A0A9D1PC79-F1
#
_entry.id   AF-A0A9D1PC79-F1
#
_cell.length_a   1.000
_cell.length_b   1.000
_cell.length_c   1.000
_cell.angle_alpha   90.00
_cell.angle_beta   90.00
_cell.angle_gamma   90.00
#
_symmetry.space_group_name_H-M   'P 1'
#
loop_
_entity.id
_entity.type
_entity.pdbx_description
1 polymer ?
#
loop_
_entity_poly.entity_id
_entity_poly.type
_entity_poly.pdbx_seq_one_letter_code
_entity_poly.pdbx_strand_id
1 'polypeptide(L)'
;MNLEHHDLDIHPVPKDPKPLFINEPWLIDASNYEAAWGNKEPENVADNVRVYIPLDINKQAILRRLDWIIARYGEANEGNEMDFSFDVSLLFSQVEIYDQIWYVRHASAVKGKHSAEAIELVKEFIAKLEEIPDGCAEIFPFELIDELKKEFLDG
;
A
#
# COMPACT_ATOMS: atom_id res chain seq x y z
N MET A 1 5.11 8.28 10.30
CA MET A 1 5.71 6.92 10.13
C MET A 1 7.04 7.13 9.40
N ASN A 2 7.82 6.12 8.99
CA ASN A 2 8.94 6.38 8.07
C ASN A 2 8.60 5.74 6.72
N LEU A 3 8.87 6.46 5.63
CA LEU A 3 8.75 5.95 4.27
C LEU A 3 9.75 4.80 4.09
N GLU A 4 9.25 3.59 3.78
CA GLU A 4 10.03 2.36 3.79
C GLU A 4 10.22 1.83 2.36
N HIS A 5 11.41 2.05 1.80
CA HIS A 5 11.82 1.41 0.55
C HIS A 5 11.77 -0.12 0.62
N HIS A 6 10.72 -0.66 0.01
CA HIS A 6 10.50 -2.09 -0.11
C HIS A 6 11.57 -2.77 -0.97
N ASP A 7 12.18 -3.85 -0.45
CA ASP A 7 13.07 -4.71 -1.23
C ASP A 7 12.27 -5.54 -2.24
N LEU A 8 12.31 -5.14 -3.52
CA LEU A 8 11.62 -5.86 -4.60
C LEU A 8 12.48 -7.02 -5.12
N ASP A 9 11.99 -8.25 -4.94
CA ASP A 9 12.56 -9.41 -5.62
C ASP A 9 12.07 -9.48 -7.08
N ILE A 10 12.92 -9.08 -8.02
CA ILE A 10 12.63 -9.10 -9.47
C ILE A 10 12.73 -10.49 -10.08
N HIS A 11 13.26 -11.47 -9.35
CA HIS A 11 13.43 -12.85 -9.76
C HIS A 11 13.03 -13.79 -8.62
N PRO A 12 11.76 -13.77 -8.18
CA PRO A 12 11.35 -14.63 -7.09
C PRO A 12 11.48 -16.07 -7.57
N VAL A 13 12.55 -16.74 -7.13
CA VAL A 13 12.69 -18.18 -7.27
C VAL A 13 11.77 -18.74 -6.19
N PRO A 14 10.61 -19.30 -6.56
CA PRO A 14 9.69 -19.82 -5.57
C PRO A 14 10.43 -20.92 -4.80
N LYS A 15 10.35 -20.90 -3.46
CA LYS A 15 10.92 -21.95 -2.61
C LYS A 15 10.34 -23.34 -2.98
N ASP A 16 9.19 -23.37 -3.66
CA ASP A 16 8.50 -24.55 -4.16
C ASP A 16 8.79 -24.78 -5.67
N PRO A 17 9.13 -26.00 -6.12
CA PRO A 17 9.44 -26.31 -7.52
C PRO A 17 8.36 -25.95 -8.56
N LYS A 18 7.10 -25.70 -8.18
CA LYS A 18 6.04 -25.24 -9.09
C LYS A 18 5.09 -24.25 -8.40
N PRO A 19 5.29 -22.93 -8.53
CA PRO A 19 4.32 -21.96 -8.02
C PRO A 19 3.00 -22.11 -8.78
N LEU A 20 1.89 -22.17 -8.04
CA LEU A 20 0.55 -22.05 -8.60
C LEU A 20 0.10 -20.60 -8.47
N PHE A 21 -0.42 -20.05 -9.58
CA PHE A 21 -1.01 -18.73 -9.61
C PHE A 21 -2.52 -18.86 -9.76
N ILE A 22 -3.30 -18.19 -8.91
CA ILE A 22 -4.75 -18.11 -9.03
C ILE A 22 -5.12 -16.69 -9.41
N ASN A 23 -5.68 -16.47 -10.60
CA ASN A 23 -6.06 -15.15 -11.09
C ASN A 23 -7.41 -14.66 -10.51
N GLU A 24 -7.55 -14.71 -9.20
CA GLU A 24 -8.78 -14.38 -8.47
C GLU A 24 -8.44 -13.45 -7.29
N PRO A 25 -8.18 -12.15 -7.55
CA PRO A 25 -7.73 -11.20 -6.52
C PRO A 25 -8.73 -10.99 -5.37
N TRP A 26 -9.99 -11.42 -5.53
CA TRP A 26 -10.99 -11.38 -4.45
C TRP A 26 -10.78 -12.46 -3.38
N LEU A 27 -9.88 -13.44 -3.61
CA LEU A 27 -9.51 -14.47 -2.63
C LEU A 27 -8.42 -14.01 -1.65
N ILE A 28 -7.93 -12.77 -1.76
CA ILE A 28 -6.96 -12.23 -0.81
C ILE A 28 -7.58 -12.28 0.59
N ASP A 29 -6.99 -13.09 1.46
CA ASP A 29 -7.41 -13.25 2.84
C ASP A 29 -6.93 -12.05 3.67
N ALA A 30 -7.88 -11.21 4.06
CA ALA A 30 -7.61 -10.06 4.90
C ALA A 30 -7.16 -10.43 6.32
N SER A 31 -7.49 -11.64 6.81
CA SER A 31 -7.12 -12.08 8.17
C SER A 31 -5.65 -12.49 8.29
N ASN A 32 -5.00 -12.87 7.18
CA ASN A 32 -3.56 -13.12 7.14
C ASN A 32 -2.76 -11.93 7.63
N TYR A 33 -3.31 -10.72 7.46
CA TYR A 33 -2.67 -9.52 7.93
C TYR A 33 -2.52 -9.48 9.46
N GLU A 34 -3.59 -9.82 10.19
CA GLU A 34 -3.59 -9.90 11.65
C GLU A 34 -2.73 -11.07 12.16
N ALA A 35 -2.77 -12.21 11.46
CA ALA A 35 -2.01 -13.41 11.82
C ALA A 35 -0.50 -13.26 11.56
N ALA A 36 -0.11 -12.52 10.51
CA ALA A 36 1.28 -12.30 10.13
C ALA A 36 1.96 -11.16 10.91
N TRP A 37 1.29 -10.56 11.91
CA TRP A 37 1.86 -9.47 12.69
C TRP A 37 3.22 -9.88 13.31
N GLY A 38 4.30 -9.25 12.81
CA GLY A 38 5.68 -9.53 13.24
C GLY A 38 6.35 -10.76 12.59
N ASN A 39 5.64 -11.54 11.77
CA ASN A 39 6.18 -12.73 11.08
C ASN A 39 6.03 -12.58 9.57
N LYS A 40 7.11 -12.17 8.90
CA LYS A 40 7.18 -12.04 7.44
C LYS A 40 7.33 -13.38 6.70
N GLU A 41 7.58 -14.47 7.44
CA GLU A 41 7.74 -15.81 6.84
C GLU A 41 6.41 -16.59 6.87
N PRO A 42 6.11 -17.36 5.81
CA PRO A 42 4.94 -18.22 5.77
C PRO A 42 4.90 -19.27 6.89
N GLU A 43 3.70 -19.68 7.27
CA GLU A 43 3.50 -20.73 8.27
C GLU A 43 4.21 -22.03 7.87
N ASN A 44 4.91 -22.64 8.84
CA ASN A 44 5.63 -23.89 8.65
C ASN A 44 4.81 -25.07 9.18
N VAL A 45 3.67 -25.34 8.54
CA VAL A 45 2.77 -26.46 8.85
C VAL A 45 2.76 -27.49 7.72
N ALA A 46 2.51 -28.76 8.04
CA ALA A 46 2.75 -29.89 7.14
C ALA A 46 1.82 -29.92 5.91
N ASP A 47 0.64 -29.33 6.01
CA ASP A 47 -0.39 -29.25 4.97
C ASP A 47 -0.46 -27.86 4.31
N ASN A 48 0.53 -26.99 4.54
CA ASN A 48 0.56 -25.67 3.92
C ASN A 48 0.66 -25.78 2.39
N VAL A 49 -0.35 -25.27 1.68
CA VAL A 49 -0.35 -25.14 0.22
C VAL A 49 -0.10 -23.68 -0.14
N ARG A 50 1.03 -23.40 -0.79
CA ARG A 50 1.35 -22.04 -1.23
C ARG A 50 0.70 -21.71 -2.57
N VAL A 51 -0.17 -20.71 -2.54
CA VAL A 51 -0.79 -20.15 -3.73
C VAL A 51 -0.44 -18.68 -3.83
N TYR A 52 -0.04 -18.24 -5.02
CA TYR A 52 0.18 -16.83 -5.32
C TYR A 52 -1.06 -16.25 -5.99
N ILE A 53 -1.64 -15.23 -5.38
CA ILE A 53 -2.77 -14.46 -5.93
C ILE A 53 -2.20 -13.17 -6.53
N PRO A 54 -2.49 -12.82 -7.80
CA PRO A 54 -2.02 -11.59 -8.39
C PRO A 54 -2.71 -10.40 -7.71
N LEU A 55 -1.91 -9.41 -7.35
CA LEU A 55 -2.37 -8.13 -6.88
C LEU A 55 -2.14 -7.10 -7.98
N ASP A 56 -3.24 -6.52 -8.48
CA ASP A 56 -3.14 -5.39 -9.40
C ASP A 56 -2.72 -4.13 -8.64
N ILE A 57 -1.52 -3.63 -8.94
CA ILE A 57 -0.99 -2.35 -8.49
C ILE A 57 -0.97 -1.39 -9.68
N ASN A 58 -1.97 -0.52 -9.73
CA ASN A 58 -2.07 0.59 -10.68
C ASN A 58 -2.84 1.75 -10.04
N LYS A 59 -2.77 2.93 -10.64
CA LYS A 59 -3.41 4.16 -10.14
C LYS A 59 -4.88 3.94 -9.76
N GLN A 60 -5.69 3.38 -10.66
CA GLN A 60 -7.13 3.17 -10.41
C GLN A 60 -7.39 2.15 -9.30
N ALA A 61 -6.61 1.07 -9.24
CA ALA A 61 -6.76 0.05 -8.20
C ALA A 61 -6.43 0.61 -6.82
N ILE A 62 -5.37 1.42 -6.70
CA ILE A 62 -4.97 2.07 -5.46
C ILE A 62 -6.04 3.08 -5.01
N LEU A 63 -6.46 3.99 -5.89
CA LEU A 63 -7.48 4.99 -5.55
C LEU A 63 -8.82 4.35 -5.19
N ARG A 64 -9.23 3.27 -5.87
CA ARG A 64 -10.44 2.52 -5.51
C ARG A 64 -10.33 1.88 -4.11
N ARG A 65 -9.15 1.38 -3.72
CA ARG A 65 -8.93 0.85 -2.37
C ARG A 65 -8.97 1.97 -1.33
N LEU A 66 -8.43 3.15 -1.65
CA LEU A 66 -8.55 4.32 -0.79
C LEU A 66 -10.02 4.71 -0.60
N ASP A 67 -10.79 4.81 -1.70
CA ASP A 67 -12.23 5.11 -1.62
C ASP A 67 -12.99 4.09 -0.75
N TRP A 68 -12.60 2.82 -0.81
CA TRP A 68 -13.16 1.78 0.04
C TRP A 68 -12.81 1.95 1.52
N ILE A 69 -11.55 2.30 1.85
CA ILE A 69 -11.11 2.62 3.22
C ILE A 69 -11.90 3.82 3.75
N ILE A 70 -11.98 4.90 2.97
CA ILE A 70 -12.72 6.12 3.32
C ILE A 70 -14.21 5.79 3.57
N ALA A 71 -14.84 5.03 2.67
CA ALA A 71 -16.24 4.64 2.84
C ALA A 71 -16.47 3.70 4.04
N ARG A 72 -15.50 2.84 4.37
CA ARG A 72 -15.57 1.91 5.50
C ARG A 72 -15.56 2.64 6.84
N TYR A 73 -14.66 3.60 7.00
CA TYR A 73 -14.50 4.32 8.27
C TYR A 73 -15.37 5.58 8.37
N GLY A 74 -15.70 6.20 7.24
CA GLY A 74 -16.48 7.44 7.19
C GLY A 74 -15.69 8.62 7.75
N GLU A 75 -16.27 9.30 8.73
CA GLU A 75 -15.61 10.37 9.48
C GLU A 75 -14.54 9.77 10.41
N ALA A 76 -13.35 10.38 10.41
CA ALA A 76 -12.29 9.98 11.30
C ALA A 76 -12.49 10.54 12.70
N ASN A 77 -12.45 9.68 13.70
CA ASN A 77 -12.63 10.02 15.10
C ASN A 77 -11.74 9.13 15.99
N GLU A 78 -11.63 9.47 17.27
CA GLU A 78 -10.82 8.73 18.26
C GLU A 78 -11.08 7.21 18.27
N GLY A 79 -12.31 6.78 17.96
CA GLY A 79 -12.69 5.37 17.98
C GLY A 79 -12.21 4.56 16.78
N ASN A 80 -11.82 5.20 15.67
CA ASN A 80 -11.41 4.52 14.43
C ASN A 80 -10.07 4.99 13.85
N GLU A 81 -9.49 6.08 14.36
CA GLU A 81 -8.33 6.74 13.78
C GLU A 81 -7.10 5.84 13.64
N MET A 82 -6.88 4.92 14.60
CA MET A 82 -5.74 4.02 14.60
C MET A 82 -5.85 3.02 13.45
N ASP A 83 -6.99 2.34 13.33
CA ASP A 83 -7.26 1.37 12.26
C ASP A 83 -7.28 2.06 10.89
N PHE A 84 -7.86 3.27 10.82
CA PHE A 84 -7.86 4.08 9.60
C PHE A 84 -6.43 4.39 9.16
N SER A 85 -5.66 5.06 10.02
CA SER A 85 -4.28 5.50 9.74
C SER A 85 -3.43 4.32 9.26
N PHE A 86 -3.62 3.18 9.90
CA PHE A 86 -2.93 1.96 9.59
C PHE A 86 -3.30 1.36 8.22
N ASP A 87 -4.60 1.25 7.89
CA ASP A 87 -5.05 0.78 6.58
C ASP A 87 -4.56 1.70 5.45
N VAL A 88 -4.53 3.02 5.67
CA VAL A 88 -3.97 3.99 4.73
C VAL A 88 -2.47 3.77 4.55
N SER A 89 -1.72 3.56 5.62
CA SER A 89 -0.27 3.28 5.55
C SER A 89 0.03 2.01 4.76
N LEU A 90 -0.77 0.96 4.90
CA LEU A 90 -0.64 -0.25 4.09
C LEU A 90 -0.93 -0.02 2.61
N LEU A 91 -1.94 0.79 2.32
CA LEU A 91 -2.22 1.17 0.94
C LEU A 91 -1.09 2.02 0.37
N PHE A 92 -0.45 2.85 1.20
CA PHE A 92 0.70 3.64 0.79
C PHE A 92 1.89 2.76 0.37
N SER A 93 2.15 1.63 1.02
CA SER A 93 3.14 0.65 0.53
C SER A 93 2.92 0.24 -0.93
N GLN A 94 1.67 0.19 -1.40
CA GLN A 94 1.37 -0.08 -2.81
C GLN A 94 1.72 1.10 -3.73
N VAL A 95 1.53 2.34 -3.27
CA VAL A 95 1.98 3.56 -3.97
C VAL A 95 3.49 3.54 -4.13
N GLU A 96 4.20 3.15 -3.08
CA GLU A 96 5.64 3.10 -3.09
C GLU A 96 6.19 2.02 -4.03
N ILE A 97 5.64 0.80 -3.95
CA ILE A 97 5.97 -0.28 -4.90
C ILE A 97 5.67 0.15 -6.34
N TYR A 98 4.55 0.83 -6.56
CA TYR A 98 4.18 1.36 -7.87
C TYR A 98 5.25 2.33 -8.38
N ASP A 99 5.67 3.30 -7.57
CA ASP A 99 6.72 4.27 -7.94
C ASP A 99 8.06 3.59 -8.24
N GLN A 100 8.51 2.69 -7.35
CA GLN A 100 9.77 1.95 -7.52
C GLN A 100 9.78 1.12 -8.82
N ILE A 101 8.67 0.44 -9.15
CA ILE A 101 8.56 -0.33 -10.40
C ILE A 101 8.56 0.60 -11.62
N TRP A 102 7.86 1.73 -11.54
CA TRP A 102 7.86 2.72 -12.62
C TRP A 102 9.27 3.27 -12.86
N TYR A 103 10.00 3.58 -11.79
CA TYR A 103 11.39 4.00 -11.82
C TYR A 103 12.28 2.96 -12.52
N VAL A 104 12.21 1.69 -12.11
CA VAL A 104 13.00 0.59 -12.70
C VAL A 104 12.69 0.37 -14.18
N ARG A 105 11.41 0.41 -14.56
CA ARG A 105 10.98 0.07 -15.94
C ARG A 105 11.20 1.20 -16.94
N HIS A 106 11.17 2.45 -16.51
CA HIS A 106 11.15 3.58 -17.42
C HIS A 106 12.40 4.45 -17.39
N ALA A 107 13.36 4.18 -16.48
CA ALA A 107 14.79 4.58 -16.50
C ALA A 107 15.14 5.96 -17.11
N SER A 108 14.24 6.94 -16.95
CA SER A 108 14.38 8.34 -17.43
C SER A 108 14.12 9.33 -16.30
N ALA A 109 13.69 8.87 -15.13
CA ALA A 109 13.68 9.64 -13.90
C ALA A 109 15.11 9.72 -13.36
N VAL A 110 15.61 10.94 -13.19
CA VAL A 110 16.85 11.24 -12.49
C VAL A 110 16.86 10.49 -11.15
N LYS A 111 17.96 9.80 -10.82
CA LYS A 111 18.10 9.04 -9.58
C LYS A 111 17.70 9.91 -8.37
N GLY A 112 16.73 9.44 -7.59
CA GLY A 112 16.18 10.17 -6.45
C GLY A 112 14.96 11.04 -6.74
N LYS A 113 14.38 10.99 -7.95
CA LYS A 113 13.10 11.64 -8.26
C LYS A 113 12.01 10.60 -8.53
N HIS A 114 10.85 10.79 -7.90
CA HIS A 114 9.64 10.01 -8.11
C HIS A 114 9.14 10.11 -9.55
N SER A 115 8.46 9.06 -10.01
CA SER A 115 7.82 9.04 -11.33
C SER A 115 6.71 10.07 -11.43
N ALA A 116 6.47 10.63 -12.62
CA ALA A 116 5.36 11.55 -12.85
C ALA A 116 4.01 10.89 -12.52
N GLU A 117 3.89 9.59 -12.81
CA GLU A 117 2.75 8.75 -12.50
C GLU A 117 2.52 8.59 -11.00
N ALA A 118 3.58 8.40 -10.21
CA ALA A 118 3.48 8.35 -8.76
C ALA A 118 3.15 9.72 -8.16
N ILE A 119 3.74 10.81 -8.67
CA ILE A 119 3.42 12.17 -8.22
C ILE A 119 1.94 12.49 -8.48
N GLU A 120 1.42 12.14 -9.66
CA GLU A 120 0.01 12.33 -9.99
C GLU A 120 -0.91 11.49 -9.08
N LEU A 121 -0.56 10.23 -8.84
CA LEU A 121 -1.27 9.36 -7.91
C LEU A 121 -1.28 9.92 -6.48
N VAL A 122 -0.12 10.37 -5.97
CA VAL A 122 0.00 10.91 -4.60
C VAL A 122 -0.80 12.20 -4.44
N LYS A 123 -0.84 13.07 -5.45
CA LYS A 123 -1.69 14.27 -5.42
C LYS A 123 -3.17 13.92 -5.23
N GLU A 124 -3.67 12.96 -6.00
CA GLU A 124 -5.07 12.51 -5.87
C GLU A 124 -5.32 11.76 -4.56
N PHE A 125 -4.34 10.99 -4.09
CA PHE A 125 -4.38 10.28 -2.81
C PHE A 125 -4.53 11.26 -1.64
N ILE A 126 -3.67 12.29 -1.59
CA ILE A 126 -3.71 13.35 -0.58
C ILE A 126 -5.04 14.11 -0.66
N ALA A 127 -5.47 14.53 -1.86
CA ALA A 127 -6.71 15.28 -2.02
C ALA A 127 -7.92 14.53 -1.44
N LYS A 128 -7.99 13.21 -1.65
CA LYS A 128 -9.05 12.37 -1.08
C LYS A 128 -9.00 12.28 0.44
N LEU A 129 -7.80 12.23 1.03
CA LEU A 129 -7.66 12.22 2.49
C LEU A 129 -8.00 13.58 3.11
N GLU A 130 -7.68 14.69 2.44
CA GLU A 130 -8.00 16.05 2.88
C GLU A 130 -9.50 16.39 2.78
N GLU A 131 -10.27 15.67 1.96
CA GLU A 131 -11.72 15.82 1.84
C GLU A 131 -12.49 15.18 3.02
N ILE A 132 -11.84 14.38 3.86
CA ILE A 132 -12.48 13.66 4.96
C ILE A 132 -12.81 14.65 6.09
N PRO A 133 -14.04 14.65 6.62
CA PRO A 133 -14.40 15.47 7.76
C PRO A 133 -13.55 15.14 9.00
N ASP A 134 -13.07 16.18 9.68
CA ASP A 134 -12.38 16.07 10.96
C ASP A 134 -13.40 15.84 12.09
N GLY A 135 -13.49 14.59 12.55
CA GLY A 135 -14.30 14.17 13.69
C GLY A 135 -13.56 14.22 15.02
N CYS A 136 -12.62 15.16 15.18
CA CYS A 136 -11.73 15.29 16.34
C CYS A 136 -10.76 14.11 16.50
N ALA A 137 -10.22 13.61 15.39
CA ALA A 137 -9.17 12.61 15.43
C ALA A 137 -7.81 13.25 15.75
N GLU A 138 -7.02 12.61 16.60
CA GLU A 138 -5.66 13.00 16.97
C GLU A 138 -4.61 12.33 16.06
N ILE A 139 -4.89 11.11 15.57
CA ILE A 139 -3.94 10.22 14.84
C ILE A 139 -4.37 9.99 13.38
N PHE A 140 -5.50 10.58 12.95
CA PHE A 140 -5.89 10.63 11.53
C PHE A 140 -4.68 11.09 10.69
N PRO A 141 -4.48 10.62 9.44
CA PRO A 141 -3.15 10.54 8.85
C PRO A 141 -2.61 11.88 8.35
N PHE A 142 -2.76 12.96 9.12
CA PHE A 142 -2.15 14.27 8.96
C PHE A 142 -0.63 14.16 8.84
N GLU A 143 0.02 13.41 9.73
CA GLU A 143 1.47 13.18 9.66
C GLU A 143 1.88 12.51 8.34
N LEU A 144 1.12 11.50 7.91
CA LEU A 144 1.37 10.83 6.64
C LEU A 144 1.12 11.78 5.46
N ILE A 145 0.05 12.58 5.45
CA ILE A 145 -0.20 13.59 4.42
C ILE A 145 1.00 14.54 4.31
N ASP A 146 1.51 15.04 5.44
CA ASP A 146 2.64 15.94 5.48
C ASP A 146 3.94 15.27 4.99
N GLU A 147 4.19 14.02 5.40
CA GLU A 147 5.30 13.20 4.90
C GLU A 147 5.21 13.01 3.38
N LEU A 148 4.03 12.71 2.84
CA LEU A 148 3.80 12.52 1.41
C LEU A 148 4.01 13.79 0.61
N LYS A 149 3.52 14.94 1.11
CA LYS A 149 3.76 16.24 0.47
C LYS A 149 5.25 16.52 0.41
N LYS A 150 5.94 16.35 1.53
CA LYS A 150 7.37 16.60 1.63
C LYS A 150 8.20 15.72 0.69
N GLU A 151 7.88 14.43 0.63
CA GLU A 151 8.64 13.47 -0.18
C GLU A 151 8.34 13.61 -1.68
N PHE A 152 7.06 13.61 -2.08
CA PHE A 152 6.66 13.52 -3.49
C PHE A 152 6.43 14.87 -4.17
N LEU A 153 6.12 15.93 -3.42
CA LEU A 153 5.74 17.24 -3.98
C LEU A 153 6.80 18.31 -3.78
N ASP A 154 7.55 18.26 -2.68
CA ASP A 154 8.57 19.26 -2.32
C ASP A 154 10.03 18.81 -2.61
N GLY A 155 10.26 17.51 -2.82
CA GLY A 155 11.57 16.90 -3.16
C GLY A 155 11.93 16.92 -4.64
#